data_AF-A0A4Z2ERG7-F1
#
_entry.id   AF-A0A4Z2ERG7-F1
#
_cell.length_a   1.000
_cell.length_b   1.000
_cell.length_c   1.000
_cell.angle_alpha   90.00
_cell.angle_beta   90.00
_cell.angle_gamma   90.00
#
_symmetry.space_group_name_H-M   'P 1'
#
loop_
_entity.id
_entity.type
_entity.pdbx_description
1 polymer ?
#
loop_
_entity_poly.entity_id
_entity_poly.type
_entity_poly.pdbx_seq_one_letter_code
_entity_poly.pdbx_strand_id
1 'polypeptide(L)'
;MASAAALFLLTVACVCGGAAAERTLVYVTVLFRHGDRSPIKAFPTDLHQEAAWPQGFGQLSQEGMRQHLHLGQFLRLRYSGLLNQSYDRREVTSPVTWRLASRDRR
;
A
#
# COMPACT_ATOMS: atom_id res chain seq x y z
N MET A 1 0.88 -35.95 -46.40
CA MET A 1 0.32 -34.72 -46.99
C MET A 1 -0.57 -34.08 -45.93
N ALA A 2 -0.17 -32.95 -45.34
CA ALA A 2 -1.03 -32.27 -44.36
C ALA A 2 -2.31 -31.77 -45.07
N SER A 3 -3.48 -32.05 -44.50
CA SER A 3 -4.77 -31.66 -45.07
C SER A 3 -4.87 -30.12 -45.15
N ALA A 4 -5.41 -29.59 -46.25
CA ALA A 4 -5.63 -28.15 -46.42
C ALA A 4 -6.48 -27.54 -45.29
N ALA A 5 -7.38 -28.33 -44.70
CA ALA A 5 -8.16 -27.93 -43.54
C ALA A 5 -7.30 -27.71 -42.29
N ALA A 6 -6.24 -28.50 -42.10
CA ALA A 6 -5.31 -28.34 -40.99
C ALA A 6 -4.48 -27.06 -41.13
N LEU A 7 -4.04 -26.73 -42.35
CA LEU A 7 -3.35 -25.47 -42.65
C LEU A 7 -4.28 -24.25 -42.49
N PHE A 8 -5.55 -24.37 -42.87
CA PHE A 8 -6.54 -23.31 -42.68
C PHE A 8 -6.85 -23.07 -41.19
N LEU A 9 -7.02 -24.14 -40.40
CA LEU A 9 -7.22 -24.02 -38.95
C LEU A 9 -6.00 -23.44 -38.25
N LEU A 10 -4.78 -23.81 -38.67
CA LEU A 10 -3.54 -23.29 -38.09
C LEU A 10 -3.35 -21.79 -38.39
N THR A 11 -3.70 -21.36 -39.61
CA THR A 11 -3.62 -19.95 -40.02
C THR A 11 -4.68 -19.10 -39.33
N VAL A 12 -5.92 -19.60 -39.18
CA VAL A 12 -6.96 -18.93 -38.39
C VAL A 12 -6.54 -18.83 -36.92
N ALA A 13 -5.99 -19.90 -36.32
CA ALA A 13 -5.50 -19.85 -34.94
C ALA A 13 -4.34 -18.83 -34.76
N CYS A 14 -3.46 -18.71 -35.75
CA CYS A 14 -2.32 -17.79 -35.71
C CYS A 14 -2.73 -16.32 -35.94
N VAL A 15 -3.73 -16.07 -36.79
CA VAL A 15 -4.24 -14.72 -37.12
C VAL A 15 -5.26 -14.22 -36.09
N CYS A 16 -6.09 -15.12 -35.54
CA CYS A 16 -7.10 -14.80 -34.53
C CYS A 16 -6.59 -14.93 -33.09
N GLY A 17 -5.46 -15.61 -32.89
CA GLY A 17 -4.73 -15.64 -31.63
C GLY A 17 -4.10 -14.29 -31.36
N GLY A 18 -4.90 -13.32 -30.89
CA GLY A 18 -4.39 -12.04 -30.44
C GLY A 18 -3.28 -12.28 -29.43
N ALA A 19 -2.07 -11.80 -29.72
CA ALA A 19 -0.95 -11.80 -28.80
C ALA A 19 -1.31 -10.89 -27.62
N ALA A 20 -1.99 -11.46 -26.62
CA ALA A 20 -2.19 -10.79 -25.35
C ALA A 20 -0.83 -10.70 -24.68
N ALA A 21 -0.15 -9.57 -24.87
CA ALA A 21 1.10 -9.29 -24.18
C ALA A 21 0.85 -9.40 -22.67
N GLU A 22 1.64 -10.23 -22.00
CA GLU A 22 1.59 -10.38 -20.55
C GLU A 22 1.90 -9.03 -19.90
N ARG A 23 1.04 -8.58 -19.00
CA ARG A 23 1.24 -7.32 -18.25
C ARG A 23 1.95 -7.64 -16.94
N THR A 24 3.20 -7.23 -16.84
CA THR A 24 4.00 -7.40 -15.62
C THR A 24 4.03 -6.10 -14.81
N LEU A 25 3.75 -6.20 -13.51
CA LEU A 25 3.92 -5.09 -12.58
C LEU A 25 5.41 -4.93 -12.24
N VAL A 26 5.98 -3.76 -12.49
CA VAL A 26 7.42 -3.49 -12.28
C VAL A 26 7.71 -2.54 -11.12
N TYR A 27 6.74 -1.69 -10.74
CA TYR A 27 6.92 -0.67 -9.71
C TYR A 27 5.58 -0.19 -9.15
N VAL A 28 5.57 0.21 -7.87
CA VAL A 28 4.40 0.75 -7.18
C VAL A 28 4.82 1.91 -6.29
N THR A 29 4.07 3.01 -6.35
CA THR A 29 4.10 4.07 -5.33
C THR A 29 2.80 4.04 -4.55
N VAL A 30 2.89 4.02 -3.21
CA VAL A 30 1.73 4.08 -2.33
C VAL A 30 1.77 5.39 -1.53
N LEU A 31 0.74 6.21 -1.70
CA LEU A 31 0.51 7.38 -0.86
C LEU A 31 -0.66 7.08 0.08
N PHE A 32 -0.40 7.09 1.38
CA PHE A 32 -1.41 6.85 2.40
C PHE A 32 -1.29 7.87 3.53
N ARG A 33 -2.42 8.15 4.18
CA ARG A 33 -2.46 8.98 5.37
C ARG A 33 -2.01 8.17 6.59
N HIS A 34 -1.58 8.87 7.64
CA HIS A 34 -1.50 8.27 8.98
C HIS A 34 -2.84 7.61 9.38
N GLY A 35 -2.78 6.58 10.22
CA GLY A 35 -3.95 5.97 10.84
C GLY A 35 -4.61 6.88 11.88
N ASP A 36 -5.65 6.39 12.54
CA ASP A 36 -6.34 7.14 13.59
C ASP A 36 -5.40 7.72 14.66
N ARG A 37 -5.66 8.97 15.06
CA ARG A 37 -4.84 9.71 16.02
C ARG A 37 -5.68 10.72 16.80
N SER A 38 -5.22 11.09 17.98
CA SER A 38 -5.85 12.16 18.76
C SER A 38 -5.79 13.52 18.03
N PRO A 39 -6.69 14.48 18.36
CA PRO A 39 -6.64 15.85 17.85
C PRO A 39 -5.25 16.46 18.06
N ILE A 40 -4.80 17.37 17.19
CA ILE A 40 -3.52 18.09 17.43
C ILE A 40 -3.70 19.19 18.48
N LYS A 41 -4.91 19.75 18.56
CA LYS A 41 -5.29 20.81 19.47
C LYS A 41 -6.81 20.79 19.65
N ALA A 42 -7.26 21.24 20.80
CA ALA A 42 -8.64 21.60 21.05
C ALA A 42 -8.82 23.12 21.01
N PHE A 43 -10.06 23.57 20.90
CA PHE A 43 -10.39 24.99 21.11
C PHE A 43 -10.48 25.27 22.62
N PRO A 44 -10.35 26.53 23.07
CA PRO A 44 -10.23 26.85 24.50
C PRO A 44 -11.40 26.39 25.38
N THR A 45 -12.61 26.33 24.82
CA THR A 45 -13.83 25.95 25.55
C THR A 45 -14.23 24.48 25.34
N ASP A 46 -13.34 23.65 24.77
CA ASP A 46 -13.60 22.22 24.61
C ASP A 46 -13.56 21.52 25.98
N LEU A 47 -14.54 20.65 26.24
CA LEU A 47 -14.61 19.84 27.45
C LEU A 47 -13.50 18.77 27.49
N HIS A 48 -12.99 18.35 26.33
CA HIS A 48 -12.00 17.30 26.18
C HIS A 48 -10.64 17.85 25.76
N GLN A 49 -9.96 18.46 26.73
CA GLN A 49 -8.57 18.91 26.60
C GLN A 49 -7.60 17.71 26.52
N GLU A 50 -6.29 18.00 26.38
CA GLU A 50 -5.25 16.99 26.12
C GLU A 50 -5.29 15.80 27.09
N ALA A 51 -5.59 16.03 28.37
CA ALA A 51 -5.66 15.00 29.40
C ALA A 51 -6.75 13.93 29.15
N ALA A 52 -7.74 14.21 28.30
CA ALA A 52 -8.76 13.24 27.89
C ALA A 52 -8.22 12.18 26.91
N TRP A 53 -7.04 12.40 26.35
CA TRP A 53 -6.41 11.53 25.35
C TRP A 53 -5.27 10.74 26.00
N PRO A 54 -5.28 9.39 26.00
CA PRO A 54 -4.33 8.58 26.77
C PRO A 54 -2.84 8.85 26.47
N GLN A 55 -2.53 9.26 25.24
CA GLN A 55 -1.18 9.59 24.78
C GLN A 55 -0.97 11.11 24.59
N GLY A 56 -1.96 11.93 24.91
CA GLY A 56 -1.97 13.37 24.60
C GLY A 56 -2.34 13.66 23.14
N PHE A 57 -2.15 14.91 22.71
CA PHE A 57 -2.54 15.37 21.38
C PHE A 57 -1.58 14.94 20.27
N GLY A 58 -2.11 14.80 19.06
CA GLY A 58 -1.36 14.48 17.84
C GLY A 58 -0.85 13.04 17.73
N GLN A 59 -1.05 12.21 18.75
CA GLN A 59 -0.48 10.88 18.84
C GLN A 59 -1.34 9.82 18.15
N LEU A 60 -0.68 8.87 17.49
CA LEU A 60 -1.33 7.71 16.88
C LEU A 60 -2.04 6.88 17.96
N SER A 61 -3.31 6.55 17.73
CA SER A 61 -4.09 5.73 18.65
C SER A 61 -3.75 4.25 18.47
N GLN A 62 -4.21 3.42 19.41
CA GLN A 62 -4.12 1.95 19.26
C GLN A 62 -4.89 1.44 18.04
N GLU A 63 -6.00 2.11 17.71
CA GLU A 63 -6.75 1.79 16.50
C GLU A 63 -5.98 2.21 15.25
N GLY A 64 -5.31 3.38 15.26
CA GLY A 64 -4.45 3.81 14.16
C GLY A 64 -3.27 2.87 13.90
N MET A 65 -2.70 2.28 14.95
CA MET A 65 -1.69 1.22 14.81
C MET A 65 -2.26 -0.04 14.15
N ARG A 66 -3.45 -0.50 14.58
CA ARG A 66 -4.14 -1.65 13.96
C ARG A 66 -4.46 -1.41 12.49
N GLN A 67 -4.93 -0.21 12.14
CA GLN A 67 -5.21 0.17 10.76
C GLN A 67 -3.95 0.07 9.87
N HIS A 68 -2.80 0.54 10.36
CA HIS A 68 -1.54 0.40 9.63
C HIS A 68 -1.06 -1.04 9.52
N LEU A 69 -1.27 -1.86 10.56
CA LEU A 69 -0.98 -3.29 10.49
C LEU A 69 -1.81 -3.98 9.38
N HIS A 70 -3.12 -3.72 9.35
CA HIS A 70 -4.01 -4.27 8.31
C HIS A 70 -3.63 -3.77 6.91
N LEU A 71 -3.29 -2.48 6.78
CA LEU A 71 -2.81 -1.94 5.51
C LEU A 71 -1.53 -2.64 5.06
N GLY A 72 -0.57 -2.84 5.96
CA GLY A 72 0.68 -3.55 5.66
C GLY A 72 0.43 -5.00 5.21
N GLN A 73 -0.46 -5.71 5.90
CA GLN A 73 -0.89 -7.06 5.53
C GLN A 73 -1.53 -7.10 4.14
N PHE A 74 -2.45 -6.17 3.86
CA PHE A 74 -3.09 -6.04 2.56
C PHE A 74 -2.07 -5.79 1.44
N LEU A 75 -1.15 -4.84 1.63
CA LEU A 75 -0.11 -4.52 0.64
C LEU A 75 0.83 -5.71 0.42
N ARG A 76 1.20 -6.42 1.49
CA ARG A 76 2.06 -7.62 1.41
C ARG A 76 1.42 -8.74 0.59
N LEU A 77 0.12 -8.94 0.73
CA LEU A 77 -0.64 -9.93 -0.03
C LEU A 77 -0.83 -9.48 -1.48
N ARG A 78 -1.22 -8.22 -1.70
CA ARG A 78 -1.47 -7.64 -3.03
C ARG A 78 -0.25 -7.66 -3.93
N TYR A 79 0.93 -7.42 -3.36
CA TYR A 79 2.20 -7.30 -4.10
C TYR A 79 3.13 -8.49 -3.86
N SER A 80 2.58 -9.65 -3.53
CA SER A 80 3.36 -10.89 -3.33
C SER A 80 4.10 -11.38 -4.58
N GLY A 81 3.63 -11.00 -5.78
CA GLY A 81 4.32 -11.27 -7.04
C GLY A 81 5.38 -10.22 -7.43
N LEU A 82 5.42 -9.08 -6.74
CA LEU A 82 6.42 -8.03 -6.94
C LEU A 82 7.52 -8.07 -5.87
N LEU A 83 7.15 -8.40 -4.62
CA LEU A 83 8.03 -8.37 -3.45
C LEU A 83 8.51 -9.78 -3.09
N ASN A 84 9.74 -9.87 -2.58
CA ASN A 84 10.28 -11.12 -2.06
C ASN A 84 9.51 -11.65 -0.83
N GLN A 85 9.71 -12.94 -0.53
CA GLN A 85 9.04 -13.57 0.62
C GLN A 85 9.45 -12.91 1.95
N SER A 86 10.76 -12.66 2.09
CA SER A 86 11.40 -11.95 3.19
C SER A 86 11.72 -10.51 2.77
N TYR A 87 11.77 -9.61 3.74
CA TYR A 87 12.08 -8.19 3.49
C TYR A 87 13.48 -8.00 2.90
N ASP A 88 13.57 -7.30 1.76
CA ASP A 88 14.81 -6.75 1.21
C ASP A 88 14.73 -5.20 1.20
N ARG A 89 15.71 -4.54 1.82
CA ARG A 89 15.80 -3.08 1.88
C ARG A 89 15.89 -2.42 0.50
N ARG A 90 16.36 -3.14 -0.52
CA ARG A 90 16.51 -2.63 -1.88
C ARG A 90 15.18 -2.56 -2.63
N GLU A 91 14.17 -3.31 -2.20
CA GLU A 91 12.85 -3.38 -2.83
C GLU A 91 11.88 -2.33 -2.29
N VAL A 92 12.02 -1.97 -1.01
CA VAL A 92 11.07 -1.11 -0.31
C VAL A 92 11.78 0.12 0.25
N THR A 93 11.38 1.29 -0.25
CA THR A 93 11.80 2.58 0.30
C THR A 93 10.59 3.30 0.86
N SER A 94 10.69 3.78 2.10
CA SER A 94 9.63 4.55 2.77
C SER A 94 10.18 5.90 3.23
N PRO A 95 10.04 6.96 2.42
CA PRO A 95 10.33 8.31 2.87
C PRO A 95 9.20 8.78 3.78
N VAL A 96 9.28 8.47 5.08
CA VAL A 96 8.33 8.98 6.06
C VAL A 96 8.69 10.42 6.40
N THR A 97 7.76 11.35 6.20
CA THR A 97 7.90 12.70 6.77
C THR A 97 7.54 12.64 8.26
N TRP A 98 8.51 12.30 9.11
CA TRP A 98 8.35 12.22 10.58
C TRP A 98 8.44 13.59 11.27
N ARG A 99 8.24 14.70 10.56
CA ARG A 99 8.60 16.04 11.06
C ARG A 99 7.79 16.53 12.28
N LEU A 100 6.76 15.84 12.78
CA LEU A 100 5.89 16.42 13.83
C LEU A 100 5.50 15.53 15.03
N ALA A 101 6.07 14.34 15.23
CA ALA A 101 5.62 13.47 16.34
C ALA A 101 6.62 13.26 17.49
N SER A 102 7.92 13.53 17.34
CA SER A 102 8.91 13.10 18.34
C SER A 102 10.02 14.10 18.69
N ARG A 103 9.98 15.33 18.15
CA ARG A 103 11.13 16.25 18.29
C ARG A 103 10.80 17.69 18.65
N ASP A 104 9.64 17.93 19.25
CA ASP A 104 9.33 19.22 19.86
C ASP A 104 8.97 19.04 21.34
N ARG A 105 10.00 18.68 22.11
CA ARG A 105 10.09 18.98 23.54
C ARG A 105 11.45 19.65 23.76
N ARG A 106 11.53 20.93 23.44
CA ARG A 106 12.44 21.88 24.07
C ARG A 106 11.74 23.21 24.22
#